data_AF-A0A6F9A4F2-F1
#
_entry.id   AF-A0A6F9A4F2-F1
#
_cell.length_a   1.000
_cell.length_b   1.000
_cell.length_c   1.000
_cell.angle_alpha   90.00
_cell.angle_beta   90.00
_cell.angle_gamma   90.00
#
_symmetry.space_group_name_H-M   'P 1'
#
loop_
_entity.id
_entity.type
_entity.pdbx_description
1 polymer ?
#
loop_
_entity_poly.entity_id
_entity_poly.type
_entity_poly.pdbx_seq_one_letter_code
_entity_poly.pdbx_strand_id
1 'polypeptide(L)'
;AGGWAPVESNKYQWLEVDLGERTEITAVATQGRYGSSDWVSSFLLMFSDTGRNWKQYRQEDSIGAFTGNSNADSVVQFKLQQPVFARFLRLLPLDWNPNGRIGLRLEAYGCPYKSDVANFDGSGCLLYRFSPNPTPILTAKDTISLKFKTLQNSGTLIHTEGQHDRSLTLELHKGKLLLHLRKASPPPSPPPSPAQLNAPQ
;
A
#
# COMPACT_ATOMS: atom_id res chain seq x y z
N ALA A 1 17.60 18.41 -29.24
CA ALA A 1 17.22 17.16 -28.55
C ALA A 1 16.55 17.50 -27.22
N GLY A 2 15.40 16.89 -26.91
CA GLY A 2 14.58 17.22 -25.73
C GLY A 2 14.52 16.08 -24.71
N GLY A 3 14.69 16.40 -23.43
CA GLY A 3 14.76 15.43 -22.32
C GLY A 3 16.00 15.67 -21.43
N TRP A 4 16.08 14.93 -20.33
CA TRP A 4 17.20 14.95 -19.40
C TRP A 4 18.33 14.04 -19.90
N ALA A 5 19.57 14.47 -19.68
CA ALA A 5 20.77 13.67 -19.84
C ALA A 5 21.82 14.13 -18.82
N PRO A 6 22.55 13.22 -18.16
CA PRO A 6 23.65 13.59 -17.28
C PRO A 6 24.85 14.06 -18.10
N VAL A 7 25.78 14.77 -17.43
CA VAL A 7 27.05 15.18 -18.05
C VAL A 7 27.89 13.97 -18.43
N GLU A 8 27.97 13.00 -17.54
CA GLU A 8 28.66 11.73 -17.74
C GLU A 8 27.66 10.56 -17.73
N SER A 9 27.85 9.60 -18.63
CA SER A 9 27.05 8.38 -18.64
C SER A 9 27.77 7.28 -17.85
N ASN A 10 27.48 7.20 -16.56
CA ASN A 10 27.98 6.17 -15.65
C ASN A 10 26.86 5.65 -14.74
N LYS A 11 27.13 4.57 -13.98
CA LYS A 11 26.14 3.90 -13.12
C LYS A 11 25.80 4.66 -11.83
N TYR A 12 26.39 5.84 -11.61
CA TYR A 12 26.16 6.66 -10.43
C TYR A 12 25.20 7.82 -10.69
N GLN A 13 24.57 7.87 -11.87
CA GLN A 13 23.61 8.91 -12.23
C GLN A 13 22.20 8.57 -11.72
N TRP A 14 21.40 9.60 -11.46
CA TRP A 14 19.97 9.46 -11.21
C TRP A 14 19.20 10.69 -11.68
N LEU A 15 17.93 10.46 -12.03
CA LEU A 15 16.94 11.52 -12.19
C LEU A 15 16.02 11.48 -10.97
N GLU A 16 15.97 12.59 -10.23
CA GLU A 16 15.09 12.76 -9.08
C GLU A 16 13.90 13.65 -9.44
N VAL A 17 12.72 13.29 -8.93
CA VAL A 17 11.48 14.05 -9.06
C VAL A 17 10.91 14.26 -7.66
N ASP A 18 10.69 15.53 -7.29
CA ASP A 18 9.86 15.91 -6.14
C ASP A 18 8.43 16.14 -6.62
N LEU A 19 7.49 15.32 -6.15
CA LEU A 19 6.07 15.42 -6.50
C LEU A 19 5.37 16.54 -5.71
N GLY A 20 6.07 17.22 -4.80
CA GLY A 20 5.57 18.33 -3.98
C GLY A 20 4.83 17.86 -2.73
N GLU A 21 3.93 16.90 -2.88
CA GLU A 21 3.19 16.26 -1.79
C GLU A 21 3.37 14.73 -1.78
N ARG A 22 2.86 14.09 -0.73
CA ARG A 22 2.90 12.63 -0.65
C ARG A 22 1.86 12.06 -1.62
N THR A 23 2.27 11.15 -2.47
CA THR A 23 1.44 10.63 -3.58
C THR A 23 1.41 9.10 -3.52
N GLU A 24 0.25 8.52 -3.84
CA GLU A 24 0.15 7.09 -4.18
C GLU A 24 0.56 6.92 -5.64
N ILE A 25 1.77 6.41 -5.86
CA ILE A 25 2.36 6.19 -7.19
C ILE A 25 2.00 4.77 -7.63
N THR A 26 1.36 4.65 -8.78
CA THR A 26 0.85 3.38 -9.32
C THR A 26 1.55 2.94 -10.60
N ALA A 27 2.14 3.88 -11.34
CA ALA A 27 2.94 3.57 -12.52
C ALA A 27 3.99 4.64 -12.80
N VAL A 28 4.98 4.28 -13.59
CA VAL A 28 5.94 5.21 -14.20
C VAL A 28 6.02 4.94 -15.70
N ALA A 29 6.27 5.96 -16.50
CA ALA A 29 6.59 5.79 -17.92
C ALA A 29 7.91 6.47 -18.26
N THR A 30 8.71 5.79 -19.08
CA THR A 30 10.00 6.27 -19.54
C THR A 30 10.01 6.40 -21.06
N GLN A 31 10.75 7.36 -21.54
CA GLN A 31 11.02 7.58 -22.96
C GLN A 31 12.47 8.06 -23.11
N GLY A 32 13.14 7.75 -24.21
CA GLY A 32 14.48 8.30 -24.46
C GLY A 32 14.44 9.78 -24.80
N ARG A 33 15.60 10.40 -25.00
CA ARG A 33 15.72 11.83 -25.32
C ARG A 33 15.39 12.06 -26.80
N TYR A 34 14.43 12.94 -27.08
CA TYR A 34 13.89 13.17 -28.42
C TYR A 34 14.97 13.64 -29.42
N GLY A 35 14.98 13.05 -30.61
CA GLY A 35 15.91 13.39 -31.70
C GLY A 35 17.37 13.04 -31.38
N SER A 36 17.59 11.96 -30.63
CA SER A 36 18.92 11.48 -30.27
C SER A 36 18.96 9.95 -30.22
N SER A 37 20.15 9.39 -30.03
CA SER A 37 20.33 7.96 -29.73
C SER A 37 20.42 7.69 -28.22
N ASP A 38 19.97 8.62 -27.38
CA ASP A 38 20.13 8.54 -25.93
C ASP A 38 18.85 7.97 -25.27
N TRP A 39 18.94 6.75 -24.73
CA TRP A 39 17.87 6.13 -23.96
C TRP A 39 18.42 5.11 -22.95
N VAL A 40 17.68 4.92 -21.86
CA VAL A 40 17.98 3.93 -20.82
C VAL A 40 17.27 2.62 -21.15
N SER A 41 18.02 1.50 -21.13
CA SER A 41 17.53 0.16 -21.48
C SER A 41 17.26 -0.71 -20.25
N SER A 42 17.78 -0.33 -19.07
CA SER A 42 17.41 -0.93 -17.79
C SER A 42 17.62 0.07 -16.65
N PHE A 43 16.80 0.02 -15.60
CA PHE A 43 16.88 0.96 -14.47
C PHE A 43 16.35 0.40 -13.15
N LEU A 44 16.69 1.08 -12.05
CA LEU A 44 16.08 0.90 -10.73
C LEU A 44 15.18 2.09 -10.39
N LEU A 45 14.16 1.83 -9.57
CA LEU A 45 13.35 2.87 -8.95
C LEU A 45 13.61 2.91 -7.44
N MET A 46 13.83 4.12 -6.94
CA MET A 46 14.00 4.42 -5.52
C MET A 46 12.95 5.45 -5.10
N PHE A 47 12.40 5.31 -3.90
CA PHE A 47 11.35 6.17 -3.38
C PHE A 47 11.72 6.73 -2.00
N SER A 48 11.26 7.93 -1.69
CA SER A 48 11.46 8.55 -0.37
C SER A 48 10.30 9.46 0.02
N ASP A 49 10.03 9.56 1.33
CA ASP A 49 9.15 10.60 1.88
C ASP A 49 9.93 11.89 2.22
N THR A 50 11.25 11.82 2.39
CA THR A 50 12.07 12.93 2.93
C THR A 50 13.19 13.41 2.01
N GLY A 51 13.42 12.73 0.89
CA GLY A 51 14.55 12.97 -0.02
C GLY A 51 15.91 12.50 0.54
N ARG A 52 15.97 11.99 1.78
CA ARG A 52 17.20 11.53 2.42
C ARG A 52 17.27 10.01 2.55
N ASN A 53 16.19 9.40 3.02
CA ASN A 53 16.11 7.95 3.23
C ASN A 53 15.41 7.30 2.04
N TRP A 54 16.17 6.59 1.22
CA TRP A 54 15.68 6.01 -0.03
C TRP A 54 15.41 4.51 0.12
N LYS A 55 14.30 4.05 -0.43
CA LYS A 55 13.93 2.64 -0.49
C LYS A 55 13.84 2.20 -1.94
N GLN A 56 14.56 1.14 -2.27
CA GLN A 56 14.45 0.50 -3.58
C GLN A 56 13.10 -0.20 -3.71
N TYR A 57 12.43 -0.01 -4.84
CA TYR A 57 11.28 -0.83 -5.18
C TYR A 57 11.72 -2.18 -5.75
N ARG A 58 11.08 -3.25 -5.28
CA ARG A 58 11.34 -4.62 -5.72
C ARG A 58 10.00 -5.32 -5.94
N GLN A 59 9.84 -5.96 -7.09
CA GLN A 59 8.74 -6.91 -7.28
C GLN A 59 9.13 -8.24 -6.65
N GLU A 60 8.15 -8.97 -6.16
CA GLU A 60 8.31 -10.34 -5.66
C GLU A 60 9.01 -11.17 -6.76
N ASP A 61 10.05 -11.92 -6.37
CA ASP A 61 10.89 -12.74 -7.27
C ASP A 61 11.72 -12.01 -8.35
N SER A 62 11.81 -10.67 -8.31
CA SER A 62 12.65 -9.90 -9.23
C SER A 62 13.93 -9.37 -8.57
N ILE A 63 14.99 -9.19 -9.35
CA ILE A 63 16.24 -8.52 -8.93
C ILE A 63 15.99 -7.00 -8.65
N GLY A 64 14.77 -6.51 -8.89
CA GLY A 64 14.35 -5.11 -8.70
C GLY A 64 14.74 -4.19 -9.85
N ALA A 65 15.35 -4.72 -10.91
CA ALA A 65 15.64 -4.01 -12.15
C ALA A 65 14.44 -4.07 -13.11
N PHE A 66 14.13 -2.93 -13.71
CA PHE A 66 13.12 -2.78 -14.73
C PHE A 66 13.79 -2.76 -16.11
N THR A 67 13.23 -3.49 -17.07
CA THR A 67 13.55 -3.30 -18.48
C THR A 67 13.16 -1.87 -18.88
N GLY A 68 13.93 -1.20 -19.71
CA GLY A 68 13.69 0.17 -20.14
C GLY A 68 13.24 0.28 -21.58
N ASN A 69 13.68 1.35 -22.24
CA ASN A 69 13.38 1.64 -23.64
C ASN A 69 14.33 0.89 -24.58
N SER A 70 13.85 0.61 -25.80
CA SER A 70 14.64 0.04 -26.90
C SER A 70 15.01 1.07 -27.98
N ASN A 71 14.47 2.29 -27.89
CA ASN A 71 14.73 3.41 -28.78
C ASN A 71 14.39 4.74 -28.07
N ALA A 72 14.60 5.87 -28.75
CA ALA A 72 14.38 7.19 -28.17
C ALA A 72 12.92 7.68 -28.18
N ASP A 73 12.06 7.07 -28.99
CA ASP A 73 10.74 7.62 -29.36
C ASP A 73 9.56 6.88 -28.73
N SER A 74 9.69 5.58 -28.44
CA SER A 74 8.63 4.78 -27.85
C SER A 74 8.54 5.03 -26.34
N VAL A 75 7.33 5.27 -25.85
CA VAL A 75 7.03 5.34 -24.40
C VAL A 75 6.89 3.91 -23.88
N VAL A 76 7.57 3.60 -22.78
CA VAL A 76 7.44 2.32 -22.08
C VAL A 76 6.87 2.60 -20.69
N GLN A 77 5.74 1.99 -20.37
CA GLN A 77 5.06 2.16 -19.09
C GLN A 77 5.19 0.92 -18.22
N PHE A 78 5.52 1.14 -16.95
CA PHE A 78 5.56 0.13 -15.91
C PHE A 78 4.50 0.40 -14.86
N LYS A 79 3.52 -0.50 -14.77
CA LYS A 79 2.58 -0.53 -13.64
C LYS A 79 3.25 -1.23 -12.47
N LEU A 80 3.24 -0.58 -11.32
CA LEU A 80 3.77 -1.15 -10.09
C LEU A 80 2.77 -2.19 -9.58
N GLN A 81 3.24 -3.42 -9.34
CA GLN A 81 2.41 -4.49 -8.77
C GLN A 81 1.82 -4.07 -7.40
N GLN A 82 2.63 -3.38 -6.59
CA GLN A 82 2.19 -2.77 -5.34
C GLN A 82 2.38 -1.25 -5.45
N PRO A 83 1.33 -0.43 -5.23
CA PRO A 83 1.48 1.02 -5.20
C PRO A 83 2.49 1.47 -4.15
N VAL A 84 3.20 2.56 -4.42
CA VAL A 84 4.18 3.14 -3.51
C VAL A 84 3.70 4.50 -3.03
N PHE A 85 3.66 4.68 -1.71
CA PHE A 85 3.32 5.96 -1.09
C PHE A 85 4.60 6.73 -0.77
N ALA A 86 4.90 7.77 -1.55
CA ALA A 86 6.11 8.57 -1.43
C ALA A 86 5.91 9.98 -1.98
N ARG A 87 6.79 10.92 -1.61
CA ARG A 87 6.85 12.26 -2.20
C ARG A 87 7.92 12.36 -3.29
N PHE A 88 9.01 11.64 -3.12
CA PHE A 88 10.15 11.68 -4.04
C PHE A 88 10.30 10.35 -4.77
N LEU A 89 10.63 10.45 -6.05
CA LEU A 89 10.96 9.34 -6.93
C LEU A 89 12.36 9.56 -7.51
N ARG A 90 13.15 8.50 -7.57
CA ARG A 90 14.43 8.47 -8.27
C ARG A 90 14.45 7.32 -9.26
N LEU A 91 14.89 7.61 -10.48
CA LEU A 91 15.24 6.61 -11.48
C LEU A 91 16.76 6.56 -11.62
N LEU A 92 17.33 5.38 -11.39
CA LEU A 92 18.77 5.12 -11.50
C LEU A 92 19.02 4.26 -12.75
N PRO A 93 19.65 4.79 -13.81
CA PRO A 93 20.02 4.01 -14.97
C PRO A 93 21.00 2.89 -14.59
N LEU A 94 20.75 1.68 -15.09
CA LEU A 94 21.66 0.55 -14.95
C LEU A 94 22.42 0.31 -16.26
N ASP A 95 21.68 0.25 -17.37
CA ASP A 95 22.20 0.13 -18.73
C ASP A 95 21.47 1.09 -19.68
N TRP A 96 22.11 1.44 -20.79
CA TRP A 96 21.60 2.36 -21.81
C TRP A 96 22.04 1.92 -23.21
N ASN A 97 21.65 2.66 -24.24
CA ASN A 97 22.07 2.37 -25.60
C ASN A 97 23.61 2.33 -25.73
N PRO A 98 24.23 1.21 -26.18
CA PRO A 98 25.68 1.14 -26.35
C PRO A 98 26.22 2.14 -27.39
N ASN A 99 25.38 2.56 -28.34
CA ASN A 99 25.73 3.53 -29.37
C ASN A 99 25.32 4.98 -29.02
N GLY A 100 24.95 5.25 -27.76
CA GLY A 100 24.45 6.54 -27.31
C GLY A 100 24.82 6.85 -25.85
N ARG A 101 24.07 7.74 -25.22
CA ARG A 101 24.24 8.14 -23.81
C ARG A 101 23.00 7.82 -22.99
N ILE A 102 23.09 8.06 -21.68
CA ILE A 102 21.91 8.11 -20.82
C ILE A 102 21.02 9.29 -21.25
N GLY A 103 19.76 9.01 -21.57
CA GLY A 103 18.75 10.00 -21.92
C GLY A 103 17.37 9.58 -21.44
N LEU A 104 16.61 10.51 -20.85
CA LEU A 104 15.32 10.21 -20.24
C LEU A 104 14.31 11.34 -20.42
N ARG A 105 13.06 10.95 -20.62
CA ARG A 105 11.85 11.65 -20.21
C ARG A 105 11.10 10.69 -19.28
N LEU A 106 10.63 11.21 -18.15
CA LEU A 106 10.01 10.41 -17.10
C LEU A 106 8.66 11.03 -16.74
N GLU A 107 7.66 10.18 -16.62
CA GLU A 107 6.32 10.53 -16.13
C GLU A 107 5.97 9.58 -14.97
N ALA A 108 5.35 10.12 -13.92
CA ALA A 108 4.88 9.33 -12.79
C ALA A 108 3.35 9.46 -12.69
N TYR A 109 2.67 8.32 -12.54
CA TYR A 109 1.21 8.25 -12.48
C TYR A 109 0.77 7.88 -11.07
N GLY A 110 -0.26 8.56 -10.58
CA GLY A 110 -0.75 8.38 -9.22
C GLY A 110 -1.83 9.38 -8.85
N CYS A 111 -2.13 9.44 -7.55
CA CYS A 111 -3.02 10.44 -6.97
C CYS A 111 -2.48 10.95 -5.62
N PRO A 112 -2.83 12.18 -5.21
CA PRO A 112 -2.45 12.70 -3.90
C PRO A 112 -2.88 11.75 -2.76
N TYR A 113 -1.95 11.44 -1.86
CA TYR A 113 -2.22 10.59 -0.72
C TYR A 113 -3.00 11.37 0.34
N LYS A 114 -4.25 10.96 0.59
CA LYS A 114 -5.09 11.50 1.67
C LYS A 114 -5.11 10.52 2.83
N SER A 115 -4.77 11.00 4.03
CA SER A 115 -4.92 10.25 5.27
C SER A 115 -5.43 11.14 6.38
N ASP A 116 -6.45 10.66 7.08
CA ASP A 116 -6.90 11.26 8.33
C ASP A 116 -6.08 10.68 9.49
N VAL A 117 -5.45 11.55 10.27
CA VAL A 117 -4.72 11.14 11.46
C VAL A 117 -5.65 11.29 12.66
N ALA A 118 -6.05 10.16 13.25
CA ALA A 118 -6.78 10.13 14.51
C ALA A 118 -5.82 9.80 15.66
N ASN A 119 -5.85 10.60 16.71
CA ASN A 119 -5.14 10.33 17.97
C ASN A 119 -6.13 9.75 18.98
N PHE A 120 -5.79 8.61 19.58
CA PHE A 120 -6.59 7.98 20.62
C PHE A 120 -5.78 7.97 21.91
N ASP A 121 -6.23 8.73 22.91
CA ASP A 121 -5.65 8.83 24.25
C ASP A 121 -6.29 7.84 25.26
N GLY A 122 -7.14 6.95 24.76
CA GLY A 122 -7.94 6.02 25.56
C GLY A 122 -9.41 6.43 25.72
N SER A 123 -9.81 7.63 25.29
CA SER A 123 -11.21 8.10 25.32
C SER A 123 -11.89 8.14 23.94
N GLY A 124 -11.10 8.17 22.87
CA GLY A 124 -11.61 8.24 21.49
C GLY A 124 -11.94 6.88 20.89
N CYS A 125 -12.97 6.82 20.05
CA CYS A 125 -13.30 5.69 19.19
C CYS A 125 -13.64 6.20 17.79
N LEU A 126 -13.26 5.47 16.74
CA LEU A 126 -13.62 5.79 15.36
C LEU A 126 -14.84 4.95 14.96
N LEU A 127 -15.98 5.61 14.79
CA LEU A 127 -17.20 4.96 14.34
C LEU A 127 -17.18 4.83 12.81
N TYR A 128 -16.84 3.65 12.30
CA TYR A 128 -16.98 3.34 10.89
C TYR A 128 -18.32 2.62 10.64
N ARG A 129 -19.17 3.19 9.79
CA ARG A 129 -20.46 2.60 9.40
C ARG A 129 -20.39 2.14 7.95
N PHE A 130 -20.54 0.84 7.73
CA PHE A 130 -20.70 0.29 6.38
C PHE A 130 -21.97 0.87 5.74
N SER A 131 -21.85 1.41 4.53
CA SER A 131 -22.97 2.00 3.80
C SER A 131 -24.08 0.96 3.59
N PRO A 132 -25.33 1.25 3.99
CA PRO A 132 -26.41 0.26 3.94
C PRO A 132 -27.04 0.08 2.55
N ASN A 133 -26.50 0.68 1.48
CA ASN A 133 -27.05 0.54 0.12
C ASN A 133 -26.39 -0.63 -0.61
N PRO A 134 -27.03 -1.80 -0.74
CA PRO A 134 -26.51 -2.88 -1.54
C PRO A 134 -27.10 -2.71 -2.94
N THR A 135 -26.43 -1.98 -3.82
CA THR A 135 -26.57 -2.32 -5.23
C THR A 135 -25.98 -3.73 -5.40
N PRO A 136 -26.72 -4.71 -5.91
CA PRO A 136 -26.25 -6.08 -6.01
C PRO A 136 -25.24 -6.18 -7.16
N ILE A 137 -24.00 -5.77 -6.89
CA ILE A 137 -22.88 -5.99 -7.79
C ILE A 137 -21.79 -6.68 -6.95
N LEU A 138 -21.68 -7.99 -7.21
CA LEU A 138 -20.53 -8.87 -7.02
C LEU A 138 -19.40 -8.37 -6.09
N THR A 139 -19.22 -9.08 -4.97
CA THR A 139 -17.92 -9.21 -4.28
C THR A 139 -17.17 -7.89 -3.99
N ALA A 140 -17.83 -6.91 -3.39
CA ALA A 140 -17.13 -5.76 -2.82
C ALA A 140 -16.33 -6.23 -1.58
N LYS A 141 -15.02 -6.41 -1.74
CA LYS A 141 -14.10 -6.64 -0.64
C LYS A 141 -13.77 -5.30 0.00
N ASP A 142 -14.42 -4.97 1.11
CA ASP A 142 -14.03 -3.82 1.92
C ASP A 142 -12.70 -4.13 2.64
N THR A 143 -11.67 -3.37 2.31
CA THR A 143 -10.33 -3.51 2.91
C THR A 143 -10.04 -2.29 3.78
N ILE A 144 -9.98 -2.50 5.10
CA ILE A 144 -9.53 -1.47 6.05
C ILE A 144 -8.04 -1.69 6.29
N SER A 145 -7.20 -0.77 5.80
CA SER A 145 -5.74 -0.80 6.02
C SER A 145 -5.35 0.19 7.10
N LEU A 146 -4.72 -0.31 8.17
CA LEU A 146 -4.28 0.49 9.31
C LEU A 146 -2.77 0.38 9.44
N LYS A 147 -2.09 1.53 9.55
CA LYS A 147 -0.68 1.61 9.90
C LYS A 147 -0.55 2.43 11.17
N PHE A 148 -0.26 1.77 12.28
CA PHE A 148 -0.12 2.41 13.58
C PHE A 148 1.32 2.34 14.09
N LYS A 149 1.65 3.24 15.01
CA LYS A 149 2.85 3.17 15.86
C LYS A 149 2.37 3.35 17.29
N THR A 150 2.94 2.60 18.22
CA THR A 150 2.58 2.66 19.63
C THR A 150 3.82 2.61 20.50
N LEU A 151 3.79 3.32 21.63
CA LEU A 151 4.80 3.21 22.70
C LEU A 151 4.50 2.02 23.62
N GLN A 152 3.26 1.53 23.61
CA GLN A 152 2.81 0.40 24.42
C GLN A 152 2.94 -0.89 23.62
N ASN A 153 3.54 -1.92 24.22
CA ASN A 153 3.71 -3.22 23.58
C ASN A 153 2.47 -4.13 23.69
N SER A 154 1.41 -3.67 24.38
CA SER A 154 0.16 -4.39 24.53
C SER A 154 -1.04 -3.43 24.56
N GLY A 155 -2.19 -3.84 24.04
CA GLY A 155 -3.44 -3.07 24.03
C GLY A 155 -4.40 -3.49 22.90
N THR A 156 -5.67 -3.13 23.04
CA THR A 156 -6.69 -3.34 21.98
C THR A 156 -6.53 -2.30 20.88
N LEU A 157 -6.43 -2.76 19.63
CA LEU A 157 -6.30 -1.90 18.45
C LEU A 157 -7.64 -1.66 17.77
N ILE A 158 -8.45 -2.71 17.65
CA ILE A 158 -9.76 -2.66 17.02
C ILE A 158 -10.69 -3.54 17.84
N HIS A 159 -11.88 -3.05 18.14
CA HIS A 159 -12.97 -3.86 18.64
C HIS A 159 -14.21 -3.53 17.82
N THR A 160 -14.81 -4.56 17.25
CA THR A 160 -16.04 -4.46 16.46
C THR A 160 -17.05 -5.44 17.01
N GLU A 161 -18.28 -4.97 17.17
CA GLU A 161 -19.42 -5.77 17.59
C GLU A 161 -20.41 -5.82 16.43
N GLY A 162 -20.69 -7.03 15.94
CA GLY A 162 -21.65 -7.31 14.88
C GLY A 162 -23.00 -7.73 15.45
N GLN A 163 -24.00 -7.83 14.57
CA GLN A 163 -25.31 -8.36 14.96
C GLN A 163 -25.20 -9.80 15.49
N HIS A 164 -26.03 -10.13 16.48
CA HIS A 164 -26.03 -11.42 17.19
C HIS A 164 -24.75 -11.72 18.00
N ASP A 165 -24.21 -10.72 18.72
CA ASP A 165 -23.10 -10.92 19.68
C ASP A 165 -21.86 -11.56 19.03
N ARG A 166 -21.56 -11.13 17.80
CA ARG A 166 -20.37 -11.53 17.06
C ARG A 166 -19.34 -10.44 17.20
N SER A 167 -18.29 -10.66 17.98
CA SER A 167 -17.22 -9.67 18.12
C SER A 167 -15.99 -10.05 17.31
N LEU A 168 -15.39 -9.09 16.62
CA LEU A 168 -14.04 -9.18 16.09
C LEU A 168 -13.15 -8.17 16.84
N THR A 169 -12.07 -8.68 17.43
CA THR A 169 -11.10 -7.87 18.18
C THR A 169 -9.70 -8.08 17.62
N LEU A 170 -9.00 -6.99 17.31
CA LEU A 170 -7.58 -7.00 16.99
C LEU A 170 -6.81 -6.44 18.19
N GLU A 171 -5.89 -7.21 18.74
CA GLU A 171 -5.10 -6.86 19.92
C GLU A 171 -3.61 -6.92 19.62
N LEU A 172 -2.84 -6.00 20.17
CA LEU A 172 -1.40 -6.15 20.31
C LEU A 172 -1.14 -6.79 21.68
N HIS A 173 -0.50 -7.94 21.74
CA HIS A 173 -0.14 -8.61 22.98
C HIS A 173 1.35 -8.92 22.98
N LYS A 174 2.13 -8.24 23.83
CA LYS A 174 3.60 -8.39 23.92
C LYS A 174 4.29 -8.28 22.55
N GLY A 175 3.88 -7.29 21.76
CA GLY A 175 4.43 -7.02 20.42
C GLY A 175 3.91 -7.94 19.30
N LYS A 176 3.00 -8.88 19.60
CA LYS A 176 2.36 -9.74 18.61
C LYS A 176 0.94 -9.27 18.32
N LEU A 177 0.56 -9.27 17.05
CA LEU A 177 -0.81 -8.97 16.64
C LEU A 177 -1.66 -10.25 16.79
N LEU A 178 -2.78 -10.17 17.51
CA LEU A 178 -3.73 -11.25 17.72
C LEU A 178 -5.11 -10.85 17.22
N LEU A 179 -5.72 -11.69 16.40
CA LEU A 179 -7.10 -11.52 15.92
C LEU A 179 -8.01 -12.51 16.65
N HIS A 180 -8.99 -11.99 17.38
CA HIS A 180 -10.01 -12.78 18.08
C HIS A 180 -11.35 -12.65 17.35
N LEU A 181 -11.95 -13.80 17.01
CA LEU A 181 -13.29 -13.91 16.46
C LEU A 181 -14.15 -14.65 17.48
N ARG A 182 -15.21 -14.00 17.99
CA ARG A 182 -16.17 -14.65 18.91
C ARG A 182 -17.54 -14.76 18.25
N LYS A 183 -18.21 -15.87 18.53
CA LYS A 183 -19.62 -16.13 18.22
C LYS A 183 -20.21 -16.74 19.48
N ALA A 184 -21.17 -16.09 20.12
CA ALA A 184 -21.79 -16.65 21.32
C ALA A 184 -22.46 -18.00 21.02
N SER A 185 -22.28 -18.97 21.93
CA SER A 185 -23.10 -20.16 22.03
C SER A 185 -24.47 -19.80 22.62
N PRO A 186 -25.58 -20.47 22.22
CA PRO A 186 -26.89 -20.21 22.80
C PRO A 186 -26.88 -20.42 24.32
N PRO A 187 -27.71 -19.68 25.08
CA PRO A 187 -27.77 -19.83 26.54
C PRO A 187 -28.16 -21.27 26.90
N PRO A 188 -27.61 -21.84 28.00
CA PRO A 188 -28.01 -23.16 28.45
C PRO A 188 -29.51 -23.19 28.76
N SER A 189 -30.19 -24.25 28.31
CA SER A 189 -31.62 -24.46 28.59
C SER A 189 -31.85 -24.46 30.11
N PRO A 190 -32.94 -23.84 30.59
CA PRO A 190 -33.26 -23.87 32.02
C PRO A 190 -33.43 -25.33 32.51
N PRO A 191 -33.08 -25.63 33.76
CA PRO A 191 -33.25 -26.97 34.31
C PRO A 191 -34.74 -27.35 34.29
N PRO A 192 -35.07 -28.63 34.05
CA PRO A 192 -36.46 -29.08 34.01
C PRO A 192 -37.12 -28.84 35.38
N SER A 193 -38.31 -28.26 35.38
CA SER A 193 -39.14 -28.08 36.57
C SER A 193 -39.46 -29.44 37.23
N PRO A 194 -39.52 -29.52 38.57
CA PRO A 194 -39.85 -30.76 39.26
C PRO A 194 -41.25 -31.24 38.85
N ALA A 195 -41.37 -32.52 38.48
CA ALA A 195 -42.65 -33.13 38.18
C ALA A 195 -43.52 -33.15 39.46
N GLN A 196 -44.67 -32.47 39.42
CA GLN A 196 -45.69 -32.67 40.44
C GLN A 196 -46.43 -33.99 40.16
N LEU A 197 -46.27 -34.94 41.07
CA LEU A 197 -47.02 -36.19 41.07
C LEU A 197 -48.38 -35.93 41.73
N ASN A 198 -49.43 -35.79 40.92
CA ASN A 198 -50.79 -35.78 41.44
C ASN A 198 -51.26 -37.24 41.62
N ALA A 199 -51.59 -37.61 42.86
CA ALA A 199 -52.21 -38.89 43.16
C ALA A 199 -53.70 -38.87 42.75
N PRO A 200 -54.23 -39.93 42.12
CA PRO A 200 -55.66 -40.03 41.80
C PRO A 200 -56.48 -40.38 43.06
N GLN A 201 -57.69 -39.81 43.15
CA GLN A 201 -58.76 -40.29 44.04
C GLN A 201 -59.45 -41.53 43.46
#